data_AF-A0AAN4ZQR4-F1
#
_entry.id   AF-A0AAN4ZQR4-F1
#
_cell.length_a   1.000
_cell.length_b   1.000
_cell.length_c   1.000
_cell.angle_alpha   90.00
_cell.angle_beta   90.00
_cell.angle_gamma   90.00
#
_symmetry.space_group_name_H-M   'P 1'
#
loop_
_entity.id
_entity.type
_entity.pdbx_description
1 polymer ?
#
loop_
_entity_poly.entity_id
_entity_poly.type
_entity_poly.pdbx_seq_one_letter_code
_entity_poly.pdbx_strand_id
1 'polypeptide(L)'
;MNEAKTFLQANSIQEYLDRVERRLSEEKERCETYLHPSSLQPLKRKCEEILIAKRIDLFEGGQRFLLDEYKYEDLDRMYKLCERVEGGLEPLRNSLEADILKQNPNALEKAKEQADSDPKTYLLTLLEMHKSVFNH
;
A
#
# COMPACT_ATOMS: atom_id res chain seq x y z
N MET A 1 5.81 -13.00 15.23
CA MET A 1 6.65 -11.96 14.61
C MET A 1 7.45 -12.45 13.39
N ASN A 2 7.83 -13.73 13.23
CA ASN A 2 8.81 -14.13 12.22
C ASN A 2 8.35 -14.37 10.77
N GLU A 3 7.09 -14.70 10.50
CA GLU A 3 6.72 -15.19 9.16
C GLU A 3 7.04 -14.19 8.02
N ALA A 4 6.78 -12.90 8.22
CA ALA A 4 6.95 -11.91 7.16
C ALA A 4 8.41 -11.44 6.98
N LYS A 5 9.21 -11.43 8.06
CA LYS A 5 10.66 -11.19 7.97
C LYS A 5 11.38 -12.35 7.27
N THR A 6 10.96 -13.58 7.54
CA THR A 6 11.46 -14.78 6.83
C THR A 6 10.95 -14.84 5.39
N PHE A 7 9.74 -14.33 5.12
CA PHE A 7 9.19 -14.26 3.76
C PHE A 7 10.04 -13.35 2.85
N LEU A 8 10.43 -12.15 3.31
CA LEU A 8 11.25 -11.24 2.49
C LEU A 8 12.70 -11.69 2.26
N GLN A 9 13.23 -12.57 3.10
CA GLN A 9 14.54 -13.20 2.85
C GLN A 9 14.50 -14.21 1.69
N ALA A 10 13.29 -14.66 1.30
CA ALA A 10 13.09 -15.67 0.28
C ALA A 10 12.13 -15.25 -0.86
N ASN A 11 11.45 -14.11 -0.76
CA ASN A 11 10.38 -13.66 -1.65
C ASN A 11 10.37 -12.12 -1.76
N SER A 12 10.00 -11.60 -2.92
CA SER A 12 9.88 -10.17 -3.22
C SER A 12 8.68 -9.52 -2.51
N ILE A 13 8.69 -8.18 -2.39
CA ILE A 13 7.51 -7.42 -1.94
C ILE A 13 6.30 -7.69 -2.84
N GLN A 14 6.51 -7.88 -4.14
CA GLN A 14 5.45 -8.17 -5.13
C GLN A 14 4.71 -9.47 -4.78
N GLU A 15 5.45 -10.55 -4.52
CA GLU A 15 4.87 -11.84 -4.11
C GLU A 15 4.11 -11.74 -2.78
N TYR A 16 4.56 -10.86 -1.88
CA TYR A 16 3.84 -10.62 -0.63
C TYR A 16 2.51 -9.93 -0.88
N LEU A 17 2.48 -8.88 -1.71
CA LEU A 17 1.26 -8.16 -2.08
C LEU A 17 0.25 -9.09 -2.75
N ASP A 18 0.69 -9.91 -3.71
CA ASP A 18 -0.14 -10.95 -4.35
C ASP A 18 -0.72 -11.93 -3.34
N ARG A 19 0.10 -12.40 -2.39
CA ARG A 19 -0.34 -13.34 -1.35
C ARG A 19 -1.42 -12.72 -0.46
N VAL A 20 -1.27 -11.44 -0.08
CA VAL A 20 -2.24 -10.74 0.76
C VAL A 20 -3.57 -10.58 0.01
N GLU A 21 -3.56 -10.12 -1.23
CA GLU A 21 -4.78 -9.98 -2.05
C GLU A 21 -5.53 -11.30 -2.17
N ARG A 22 -4.80 -12.37 -2.55
CA ARG A 22 -5.38 -13.70 -2.70
C ARG A 22 -6.01 -14.18 -1.39
N ARG A 23 -5.30 -14.04 -0.26
CA ARG A 23 -5.81 -14.47 1.05
C ARG A 23 -7.05 -13.71 1.48
N LEU A 24 -7.10 -12.39 1.25
CA LEU A 24 -8.29 -11.62 1.56
C LEU A 24 -9.49 -12.05 0.70
N SER A 25 -9.27 -12.40 -0.56
CA SER A 25 -10.32 -12.91 -1.45
C SER A 25 -10.81 -14.30 -1.02
N GLU A 26 -9.89 -15.23 -0.77
CA GLU A 26 -10.20 -16.59 -0.30
C GLU A 26 -10.98 -16.57 1.03
N GLU A 27 -10.58 -15.71 1.97
CA GLU A 27 -11.26 -15.58 3.27
C GLU A 27 -12.66 -14.99 3.15
N LYS A 28 -12.85 -14.04 2.22
CA LYS A 28 -14.17 -13.49 1.91
C LYS A 28 -15.09 -14.58 1.35
N GLU A 29 -14.63 -15.32 0.35
CA GLU A 29 -15.40 -16.41 -0.28
C GLU A 29 -15.75 -17.53 0.73
N ARG A 30 -14.78 -17.90 1.57
CA ARG A 30 -14.99 -18.89 2.63
C ARG A 30 -16.04 -18.43 3.64
N CYS A 31 -16.00 -17.16 4.03
CA CYS A 31 -17.01 -16.57 4.90
C CYS A 31 -18.41 -16.63 4.29
N GLU A 32 -18.53 -16.23 3.02
CA GLU A 32 -19.80 -16.20 2.30
C GLU A 32 -20.38 -17.60 2.07
N THR A 33 -19.53 -18.61 1.91
CA THR A 33 -19.95 -19.99 1.62
C THR A 33 -20.27 -20.81 2.87
N TYR A 34 -19.52 -20.63 3.97
CA TYR A 34 -19.54 -21.57 5.10
C TYR A 34 -19.85 -20.94 6.47
N LEU A 35 -19.85 -19.61 6.59
CA LEU A 35 -20.02 -18.95 7.89
C LEU A 35 -21.28 -18.08 7.94
N HIS A 36 -21.76 -17.83 9.16
CA HIS A 36 -22.85 -16.89 9.37
C HIS A 36 -22.39 -15.46 9.00
N PRO A 37 -23.24 -14.62 8.36
CA PRO A 37 -22.85 -13.27 7.93
C PRO A 37 -22.28 -12.36 9.03
N SER A 38 -22.66 -12.60 10.30
CA SER A 38 -22.11 -11.87 11.45
C SER A 38 -20.61 -12.07 11.66
N SER A 39 -20.05 -13.17 11.15
CA SER A 39 -18.61 -13.49 11.27
C SER A 39 -17.75 -12.78 10.23
N LEU A 40 -18.35 -12.24 9.17
CA LEU A 40 -17.63 -11.64 8.03
C LEU A 40 -16.81 -10.41 8.43
N GLN A 41 -17.42 -9.48 9.16
CA GLN A 41 -16.73 -8.24 9.57
C GLN A 41 -15.59 -8.49 10.56
N PRO A 42 -15.77 -9.28 11.64
CA PRO A 42 -14.67 -9.64 12.54
C PRO A 42 -13.52 -10.36 11.83
N LEU A 43 -13.83 -11.32 10.94
CA LEU A 43 -12.79 -12.07 10.22
C LEU A 43 -12.01 -11.15 9.27
N LYS A 44 -12.71 -10.34 8.48
CA LYS A 44 -12.10 -9.37 7.56
C LYS A 44 -11.13 -8.45 8.31
N ARG A 45 -11.59 -7.84 9.42
CA ARG A 45 -10.74 -6.97 10.26
C ARG A 45 -9.51 -7.70 10.78
N LYS A 46 -9.66 -8.97 11.18
CA LYS A 46 -8.53 -9.76 11.68
C LYS A 46 -7.51 -10.08 10.59
N CYS A 47 -7.98 -10.39 9.38
CA CYS A 47 -7.11 -10.58 8.22
C CYS A 47 -6.36 -9.30 7.86
N GLU A 48 -7.05 -8.15 7.79
CA GLU A 48 -6.43 -6.84 7.51
C GLU A 48 -5.41 -6.46 8.60
N GLU A 49 -5.71 -6.69 9.88
CA GLU A 49 -4.77 -6.46 11.00
C GLU A 49 -3.49 -7.31 10.85
N ILE A 50 -3.63 -8.60 10.55
CA ILE A 50 -2.48 -9.53 10.54
C ILE A 50 -1.65 -9.40 9.27
N LEU A 51 -2.31 -9.28 8.11
CA LEU A 51 -1.65 -9.33 6.80
C LEU A 51 -1.11 -7.96 6.36
N ILE A 52 -1.73 -6.87 6.82
CA ILE A 52 -1.41 -5.50 6.42
C ILE A 52 -0.86 -4.72 7.61
N ALA A 53 -1.68 -4.45 8.63
CA ALA A 53 -1.32 -3.51 9.71
C ALA A 53 -0.05 -3.95 10.47
N LYS A 54 0.03 -5.23 10.86
CA LYS A 54 1.21 -5.78 11.56
C LYS A 54 2.47 -5.87 10.71
N ARG A 55 2.33 -5.67 9.39
CA ARG A 55 3.36 -5.89 8.38
C ARG A 55 3.66 -4.65 7.57
N ILE A 56 3.18 -3.48 8.01
CA ILE A 56 3.36 -2.22 7.31
C ILE A 56 4.85 -1.87 7.10
N ASP A 57 5.71 -2.34 8.01
CA ASP A 57 7.17 -2.26 7.91
C ASP A 57 7.72 -2.89 6.62
N LEU A 58 7.06 -3.93 6.11
CA LEU A 58 7.44 -4.54 4.83
C LEU A 58 7.04 -3.68 3.63
N PHE A 59 5.90 -3.00 3.72
CA PHE A 59 5.39 -2.14 2.66
C PHE A 59 6.32 -0.93 2.55
N GLU A 60 6.67 -0.32 3.68
CA GLU A 60 7.68 0.74 3.78
C GLU A 60 9.02 0.32 3.17
N GLY A 61 9.54 -0.86 3.53
CA GLY A 61 10.81 -1.35 3.02
C GLY A 61 10.78 -1.68 1.52
N GLY A 62 9.64 -2.15 1.00
CA GLY A 62 9.48 -2.55 -0.40
C GLY A 62 9.07 -1.40 -1.34
N GLN A 63 8.46 -0.34 -0.83
CA GLN A 63 7.96 0.79 -1.64
C GLN A 63 9.08 1.43 -2.47
N ARG A 64 10.26 1.64 -1.86
CA ARG A 64 11.38 2.27 -2.57
C ARG A 64 11.80 1.49 -3.81
N PHE A 65 11.91 0.17 -3.68
CA PHE A 65 12.21 -0.72 -4.79
C PHE A 65 11.16 -0.60 -5.90
N LEU A 66 9.86 -0.57 -5.56
CA LEU A 66 8.80 -0.45 -6.56
C LEU A 66 8.81 0.91 -7.27
N LEU A 67 9.17 1.99 -6.58
CA LEU A 67 9.33 3.32 -7.18
C LEU A 67 10.54 3.38 -8.12
N ASP A 68 11.69 2.86 -7.70
CA ASP A 68 12.93 2.85 -8.47
C ASP A 68 12.82 1.95 -9.72
N GLU A 69 12.08 0.84 -9.63
CA GLU A 69 11.86 -0.12 -10.71
C GLU A 69 10.58 0.14 -11.53
N TYR A 70 9.93 1.29 -11.32
CA TYR A 70 8.74 1.72 -12.07
C TYR A 70 7.58 0.70 -12.04
N LYS A 71 7.46 -0.08 -10.95
CA LYS A 71 6.44 -1.13 -10.76
C LYS A 71 5.11 -0.52 -10.31
N TYR A 72 4.50 0.29 -11.16
CA TYR A 72 3.33 1.09 -10.79
C TYR A 72 2.07 0.26 -10.51
N GLU A 73 1.92 -0.92 -11.11
CA GLU A 73 0.81 -1.83 -10.80
C GLU A 73 0.93 -2.36 -9.36
N ASP A 74 2.15 -2.73 -8.95
CA ASP A 74 2.42 -3.18 -7.58
C ASP A 74 2.29 -2.03 -6.56
N LEU A 75 2.63 -0.79 -6.94
CA LEU A 75 2.39 0.40 -6.11
C LEU A 75 0.90 0.69 -5.93
N ASP A 76 0.09 0.57 -7.00
CA ASP A 76 -1.37 0.73 -6.91
C ASP A 76 -1.99 -0.36 -6.02
N ARG A 77 -1.53 -1.60 -6.15
CA ARG A 77 -1.88 -2.70 -5.26
C ARG A 77 -1.50 -2.41 -3.80
N MET A 78 -0.27 -1.95 -3.57
CA MET A 78 0.21 -1.57 -2.25
C MET A 78 -0.66 -0.48 -1.62
N TYR A 79 -1.02 0.55 -2.39
CA TYR A 79 -1.94 1.61 -1.99
C TYR A 79 -3.31 1.04 -1.57
N LYS A 80 -3.94 0.20 -2.41
CA LYS A 80 -5.26 -0.39 -2.12
C LYS A 80 -5.28 -1.27 -0.88
N LEU A 81 -4.16 -1.93 -0.58
CA LEU A 81 -4.02 -2.71 0.64
C LEU A 81 -3.89 -1.79 1.86
N CYS A 82 -3.03 -0.78 1.79
CA CYS A 82 -2.83 0.17 2.89
C CYS A 82 -4.08 0.99 3.21
N GLU A 83 -4.91 1.33 2.21
CA GLU A 83 -6.20 2.02 2.38
C GLU A 83 -7.20 1.26 3.27
N ARG A 84 -7.02 -0.07 3.44
CA ARG A 84 -7.89 -0.91 4.28
C ARG A 84 -7.64 -0.77 5.77
N VAL A 85 -6.53 -0.15 6.16
CA VAL A 85 -6.11 -0.02 7.55
C VAL A 85 -6.02 1.46 7.91
N GLU A 86 -6.57 1.83 9.07
CA GLU A 86 -6.45 3.18 9.60
C GLU A 86 -4.98 3.56 9.79
N GLY A 87 -4.58 4.71 9.23
CA GLY A 87 -3.18 5.16 9.23
C GLY A 87 -2.24 4.41 8.28
N GLY A 88 -2.71 3.38 7.57
CA GLY A 88 -1.87 2.56 6.69
C GLY A 88 -1.26 3.32 5.51
N LEU A 89 -1.86 4.44 5.10
CA LEU A 89 -1.37 5.27 3.99
C LEU A 89 -0.28 6.28 4.41
N GLU A 90 -0.11 6.55 5.70
CA GLU A 90 0.86 7.56 6.15
C GLU A 90 2.30 7.27 5.73
N PRO A 91 2.79 6.02 5.83
CA PRO A 91 4.15 5.73 5.40
C PRO A 91 4.34 5.89 3.89
N LEU A 92 3.35 5.46 3.11
CA LEU A 92 3.36 5.64 1.65
C LEU A 92 3.46 7.11 1.26
N ARG A 93 2.63 7.94 1.90
CA ARG A 93 2.63 9.40 1.72
C ARG A 93 3.99 9.99 2.06
N ASN A 94 4.49 9.71 3.26
CA ASN A 94 5.75 10.29 3.75
C ASN A 94 6.94 9.94 2.83
N SER A 95 7.00 8.70 2.31
CA SER A 95 8.06 8.29 1.39
C SER A 95 7.94 9.00 0.03
N LEU A 96 6.73 9.10 -0.54
CA LEU A 96 6.51 9.80 -1.81
C LEU A 96 6.82 11.29 -1.70
N GLU A 97 6.38 11.95 -0.62
CA GLU A 97 6.72 13.34 -0.35
C GLU A 97 8.24 13.53 -0.26
N ALA A 98 8.94 12.68 0.50
CA ALA A 98 10.39 12.77 0.65
C ALA A 98 11.13 12.62 -0.68
N ASP A 99 10.66 11.73 -1.56
CA ASP A 99 11.27 11.51 -2.87
C ASP A 99 11.00 12.65 -3.84
N ILE A 100 9.77 13.17 -3.87
CA ILE A 100 9.42 14.35 -4.67
C ILE A 100 10.18 15.59 -4.17
N LEU A 101 10.32 15.81 -2.85
CA LEU A 101 11.12 16.91 -2.29
C LEU A 101 12.57 16.88 -2.78
N LYS A 102 13.19 15.69 -2.78
CA LYS A 102 14.59 15.53 -3.21
C LYS A 102 14.79 15.90 -4.67
N GLN A 103 13.80 15.62 -5.52
CA GLN A 103 13.90 15.85 -6.96
C GLN A 103 13.45 17.25 -7.36
N ASN A 104 12.35 17.72 -6.79
CA ASN A 104 11.74 19.00 -7.11
C ASN A 104 11.03 19.58 -5.87
N PRO A 105 11.73 20.46 -5.12
CA PRO A 105 11.17 21.09 -3.92
C PRO A 105 9.85 21.84 -4.16
N ASN A 106 9.69 22.42 -5.36
CA ASN A 106 8.52 23.23 -5.72
C ASN A 106 7.32 22.38 -6.19
N ALA A 107 7.52 21.09 -6.44
CA ALA A 107 6.46 20.20 -6.92
C ALA A 107 5.43 19.92 -5.81
N LEU A 108 5.87 19.83 -4.55
CA LEU A 108 4.97 19.52 -3.44
C LEU A 108 3.98 20.63 -3.10
N GLU A 109 4.34 21.88 -3.31
CA GLU A 109 3.41 23.01 -3.15
C GLU A 109 2.26 22.87 -4.16
N LYS A 110 2.57 22.56 -5.43
CA LYS A 110 1.56 22.31 -6.46
C LYS A 110 0.68 21.10 -6.13
N ALA A 111 1.25 20.03 -5.58
CA ALA A 111 0.49 18.85 -5.17
C ALA A 111 -0.54 19.19 -4.08
N LYS A 112 -0.14 20.03 -3.12
CA LYS A 112 -1.01 20.48 -2.01
C LYS A 112 -2.11 21.44 -2.48
N GLU A 113 -1.82 22.24 -3.50
CA GLU A 113 -2.81 23.13 -4.13
C GLU A 113 -3.85 22.36 -4.98
N GLN A 114 -3.45 21.23 -5.58
CA GLN A 114 -4.31 20.43 -6.47
C GLN A 114 -5.18 19.41 -5.72
N ALA A 115 -4.76 18.97 -4.53
CA ALA A 115 -5.53 18.01 -3.75
C ALA A 115 -6.55 18.71 -2.84
N ASP A 116 -7.82 18.61 -3.21
CA ASP A 116 -8.97 19.12 -2.43
C ASP A 116 -9.12 18.38 -1.09
N SER A 117 -8.28 18.67 -0.10
CA SER A 117 -8.33 18.16 1.31
C SER A 117 -8.46 16.63 1.52
N ASP A 118 -8.60 15.84 0.45
CA ASP A 118 -8.86 14.42 0.47
C ASP A 118 -7.52 13.66 0.46
N PRO A 119 -7.20 12.89 1.52
CA PRO A 119 -5.92 12.18 1.63
C PRO A 119 -5.64 11.23 0.47
N LYS A 120 -6.70 10.64 -0.11
CA LYS A 120 -6.59 9.72 -1.23
C LYS A 120 -6.21 10.44 -2.52
N THR A 121 -6.94 11.51 -2.85
CA THR A 121 -6.65 12.36 -4.01
C THR A 121 -5.23 12.89 -3.93
N TYR A 122 -4.82 13.37 -2.76
CA TYR A 122 -3.44 13.84 -2.54
C TYR A 122 -2.40 12.75 -2.84
N LEU A 123 -2.58 11.54 -2.31
CA LEU A 123 -1.62 10.46 -2.53
C LEU A 123 -1.56 10.00 -3.99
N LEU A 124 -2.69 10.01 -4.70
CA LEU A 124 -2.75 9.73 -6.14
C LEU A 124 -2.04 10.82 -6.95
N THR A 125 -2.23 12.10 -6.61
CA THR A 125 -1.49 13.21 -7.21
C THR A 125 0.01 13.06 -7.01
N LEU A 126 0.47 12.71 -5.80
CA LEU A 126 1.88 12.45 -5.53
C LEU A 126 2.43 11.30 -6.40
N LEU A 127 1.68 10.20 -6.55
CA LEU A 127 2.06 9.08 -7.42
C LEU A 127 2.17 9.51 -8.89
N GLU A 128 1.25 10.33 -9.39
CA GLU A 128 1.26 10.82 -10.76
C GLU A 128 2.42 11.79 -11.02
N MET A 129 2.71 12.66 -10.07
CA MET A 129 3.85 13.57 -10.13
C MET A 129 5.17 12.77 -10.15
N HIS A 130 5.32 11.78 -9.29
CA HIS A 130 6.46 10.87 -9.32
C HIS A 130 6.59 10.19 -10.69
N LYS A 131 5.49 9.65 -11.25
CA LYS A 131 5.48 9.05 -12.60
C LYS A 131 6.00 10.01 -13.67
N SER A 132 5.55 11.26 -13.65
CA SER A 132 5.90 12.26 -14.67
C SER A 132 7.37 12.67 -14.64
N VAL A 133 8.01 12.71 -13.46
CA VAL A 133 9.41 13.13 -13.33
C VAL A 133 10.38 12.07 -13.85
N PHE A 134 10.01 10.79 -13.74
CA PHE A 134 10.92 9.68 -14.02
C PHE A 134 10.66 8.93 -15.33
N ASN A 135 9.56 9.19 -16.04
CA ASN A 135 9.28 8.61 -17.37
C ASN A 135 10.08 9.28 -18.52
N HIS A 136 11.37 9.56 -18.33
CA HIS A 136 12.26 10.10 -19.37
C HIS A 136 13.28 9.07 -19.87
#